data_AF-A0A7X6MIW5-F1
#
_entry.id   AF-A0A7X6MIW5-F1
#
_cell.length_a   1.000
_cell.length_b   1.000
_cell.length_c   1.000
_cell.angle_alpha   90.00
_cell.angle_beta   90.00
_cell.angle_gamma   90.00
#
_symmetry.space_group_name_H-M   'P 1'
#
loop_
_entity.id
_entity.type
_entity.pdbx_description
1 polymer ?
#
loop_
_entity_poly.entity_id
_entity_poly.type
_entity_poly.pdbx_seq_one_letter_code
_entity_poly.pdbx_strand_id
1 'polypeptide(L)' 'MTKPKLSTEWKKSAYSGGNGGDCVEAKRTSAGAAVRDTRNRHLGHLEADSTEWTALLEAVKGSAP' A
#
# COMPACT_ATOMS: atom_id res chain seq x y z
N MET A 1 -11.94 -18.21 -7.99
CA MET A 1 -10.75 -17.34 -7.80
C MET A 1 -11.14 -16.15 -6.95
N THR A 2 -10.92 -16.23 -5.64
CA THR A 2 -11.36 -15.21 -4.68
C THR A 2 -10.41 -14.02 -4.77
N LYS A 3 -10.88 -12.86 -5.27
CA LYS A 3 -10.10 -11.61 -5.21
C LYS A 3 -9.81 -11.32 -3.73
N PRO A 4 -8.56 -11.20 -3.28
CA PRO A 4 -8.29 -10.88 -1.89
C PRO A 4 -8.97 -9.55 -1.56
N LYS A 5 -9.92 -9.57 -0.62
CA LYS A 5 -10.38 -8.33 0.03
C LYS A 5 -9.16 -7.80 0.79
N LEU A 6 -8.60 -6.68 0.35
CA LEU A 6 -7.69 -5.91 1.20
C LEU A 6 -8.40 -5.63 2.54
N SER A 7 -7.69 -5.89 3.63
CA SER A 7 -8.15 -5.75 5.01
C SER A 7 -8.19 -4.27 5.44
N THR A 8 -9.01 -3.97 6.44
CA THR A 8 -8.93 -2.70 7.20
C THR A 8 -7.72 -2.67 8.14
N GLU A 9 -7.14 -3.84 8.44
CA GLU A 9 -5.90 -3.98 9.17
C GLU A 9 -4.67 -3.76 8.30
N TRP A 10 -3.59 -3.27 8.92
CA TRP A 10 -2.29 -3.12 8.28
C TRP A 10 -1.74 -4.47 7.85
N LYS A 11 -1.44 -4.60 6.55
CA LYS A 11 -0.80 -5.78 5.99
C LYS A 11 0.60 -5.44 5.49
N LYS A 12 1.60 -6.11 6.06
CA LYS A 12 2.99 -6.03 5.59
C LYS A 12 3.14 -6.74 4.24
N SER A 13 3.91 -6.13 3.34
CA SER A 13 4.24 -6.74 2.05
C SER A 13 5.06 -8.03 2.21
N ALA A 14 4.73 -9.05 1.43
CA ALA A 14 5.49 -10.31 1.39
C ALA A 14 6.85 -10.15 0.69
N TYR A 15 7.00 -9.10 -0.13
CA TYR A 15 8.25 -8.74 -0.79
C TYR A 15 9.26 -8.07 0.16
N SER A 16 8.86 -7.83 1.42
CA SER A 16 9.70 -7.22 2.45
C SER A 16 10.68 -8.21 3.14
N GLY A 17 11.06 -9.29 2.45
CA GLY A 17 12.06 -10.25 2.90
C GLY A 17 12.97 -10.66 1.72
N GLY A 18 14.27 -10.79 1.96
CA GLY A 18 15.22 -11.22 0.93
C GLY A 18 16.57 -10.50 0.99
N ASN A 19 16.69 -9.29 0.44
CA ASN A 19 17.99 -8.65 0.20
C ASN A 19 17.90 -7.11 0.22
N GLY A 20 17.83 -6.46 1.39
CA GLY A 20 18.08 -5.00 1.47
C GLY A 20 16.89 -4.07 1.71
N GLY A 21 15.71 -4.61 2.00
CA GLY A 21 14.80 -4.02 2.99
C GLY A 21 14.27 -2.61 2.78
N ASP A 22 13.20 -2.49 1.98
CA ASP A 22 12.14 -1.53 2.24
C ASP A 22 10.84 -2.26 2.57
N CYS A 23 10.29 -1.95 3.74
CA CYS A 23 9.21 -2.70 4.36
C CYS A 23 7.97 -1.83 4.36
N VAL A 24 7.05 -2.02 3.42
CA VAL A 24 5.78 -1.26 3.38
C VAL A 24 4.64 -2.06 4.02
N GLU A 25 3.75 -1.35 4.71
CA GLU A 25 2.45 -1.86 5.11
C GLU A 25 1.36 -1.05 4.41
N ALA A 26 0.29 -1.72 4.00
CA ALA A 26 -0.89 -1.06 3.45
C ALA A 26 -2.16 -1.56 4.12
N LYS A 27 -3.18 -0.70 4.19
CA LYS A 27 -4.55 -1.06 4.60
C LYS A 27 -5.57 -0.35 3.72
N ARG A 28 -6.80 -0.85 3.69
CA ARG A 28 -7.95 -0.07 3.20
C ARG A 28 -8.44 0.91 4.25
N THR A 29 -8.89 2.06 3.78
CA THR A 29 -9.67 3.03 4.56
C THR A 29 -11.10 3.06 4.03
N SER A 30 -11.97 3.88 4.62
CA SER A 30 -13.33 4.11 4.11
C SER A 30 -13.35 4.82 2.75
N ALA A 31 -12.32 5.62 2.45
CA ALA A 31 -12.23 6.45 1.24
C ALA A 31 -11.21 5.95 0.20
N GLY A 32 -10.34 5.00 0.56
CA GLY A 32 -9.29 4.50 -0.33
C GLY A 32 -8.31 3.58 0.38
N ALA A 33 -7.05 3.99 0.44
CA ALA A 33 -5.97 3.21 1.02
C ALA A 33 -5.01 4.08 1.84
N ALA A 34 -4.32 3.45 2.78
CA ALA A 34 -3.21 4.05 3.50
C ALA A 34 -1.95 3.19 3.32
N VAL A 35 -0.80 3.84 3.13
CA VAL A 35 0.50 3.19 3.00
C VAL A 35 1.48 3.81 4.00
N ARG A 36 2.29 2.98 4.65
CA ARG A 36 3.34 3.44 5.54
C ARG A 36 4.59 2.57 5.47
N ASP A 37 5.67 3.14 6.00
CA ASP A 37 6.89 2.42 6.32
C ASP A 37 6.69 1.55 7.59
N THR A 38 6.96 0.25 7.47
CA THR A 38 6.91 -0.74 8.55
C THR A 38 7.90 -0.42 9.66
N ARG A 39 9.08 0.11 9.32
CA ARG A 39 10.16 0.44 10.26
C ARG A 39 9.91 1.78 10.96
N ASN A 40 9.25 2.70 10.27
CA ASN A 40 9.03 4.06 10.75
C ASN A 40 7.55 4.37 11.00
N ARG A 41 6.80 3.43 11.61
CA ARG A 41 5.34 3.57 11.86
C ARG A 41 4.94 4.84 12.61
N HIS A 42 5.83 5.35 13.45
CA HIS A 42 5.61 6.55 14.27
C HIS A 42 5.67 7.85 13.46
N LEU A 43 6.23 7.83 12.25
CA LEU A 43 6.27 8.99 11.36
C LEU A 43 4.95 9.19 10.59
N GLY A 44 3.96 8.33 10.81
CA GLY A 44 2.63 8.42 10.19
C GLY A 44 2.50 7.58 8.92
N HIS A 45 1.52 7.95 8.10
CA HIS A 45 1.17 7.24 6.88
C HIS A 45 0.61 8.20 5.83
N LEU A 46 0.71 7.80 4.57
CA LEU A 46 0.07 8.50 3.46
C LEU A 46 -1.31 7.89 3.25
N GLU A 47 -2.35 8.71 3.23
CA GLU A 47 -3.69 8.30 2.77
C GLU A 47 -3.93 8.81 1.36
N ALA A 48 -4.51 7.94 0.53
CA ALA A 48 -4.93 8.25 -0.82
C ALA A 48 -6.39 7.85 -0.96
N ASP A 49 -7.19 8.73 -1.56
CA ASP A 49 -8.55 8.37 -1.94
C ASP A 49 -8.55 7.32 -3.08
N SER A 50 -9.72 6.80 -3.44
CA SER A 50 -9.82 5.77 -4.47
C SER A 50 -9.29 6.19 -5.86
N THR A 51 -9.38 7.47 -6.21
CA THR A 51 -8.89 8.03 -7.48
C THR A 51 -7.38 8.11 -7.46
N GLU A 52 -6.82 8.68 -6.39
CA GLU A 52 -5.38 8.81 -6.18
C GLU A 52 -4.69 7.44 -6.09
N TRP A 53 -5.31 6.49 -5.39
CA TRP A 53 -4.81 5.12 -5.27
C TRP A 53 -4.77 4.41 -6.62
N THR A 54 -5.79 4.60 -7.45
CA THR A 54 -5.82 4.04 -8.81
C THR A 54 -4.72 4.66 -9.66
N ALA A 55 -4.57 5.99 -9.64
CA ALA A 55 -3.53 6.70 -10.37
C ALA A 55 -2.11 6.25 -9.95
N LEU A 56 -1.87 6.10 -8.64
CA LEU A 56 -0.61 5.57 -8.11
C LEU A 56 -0.29 4.17 -8.67
N LEU A 57 -1.28 3.28 -8.67
CA LEU A 57 -1.08 1.92 -9.18
C LEU A 57 -0.80 1.90 -10.69
N GLU A 58 -1.49 2.72 -11.49
CA GLU A 58 -1.19 2.85 -12.91
C GLU A 58 0.23 3.39 -13.14
N ALA A 59 0.64 4.41 -12.41
CA ALA A 59 2.00 4.97 -12.49
C ALA A 59 3.08 3.92 -12.14
N VAL A 60 2.91 3.19 -11.03
CA VAL A 60 3.89 2.18 -10.59
C VAL A 60 3.96 0.97 -11.53
N LYS A 61 2.84 0.58 -12.14
CA LYS A 61 2.83 -0.48 -13.17
C LYS A 61 3.48 -0.05 -14.49
N GLY A 62 3.84 1.22 -14.66
CA GLY A 62 4.25 1.78 -15.94
C GLY A 62 3.10 1.80 -16.96
N SER A 63 1.86 1.81 -16.47
CA SER A 63 0.62 1.84 -17.25
C SER A 63 -0.03 3.24 -17.26
N ALA A 64 0.62 4.22 -16.65
CA ALA A 64 0.28 5.62 -16.83
C ALA A 64 0.51 6.00 -18.32
N PRO A 65 -0.39 6.80 -18.93
CA PRO A 65 -0.19 7.31 -20.28
C PRO A 65 1.06 8.19 -20.41
#